data_AF-A0A1I8Q944-F1
#
_entry.id   AF-A0A1I8Q944-F1
#
_cell.length_a   1.000
_cell.length_b   1.000
_cell.length_c   1.000
_cell.angle_alpha   90.00
_cell.angle_beta   90.00
_cell.angle_gamma   90.00
#
_symmetry.space_group_name_H-M   'P 1'
#
loop_
_entity.id
_entity.type
_entity.pdbx_description
1 polymer ?
#
loop_
_entity_poly.entity_id
_entity_poly.type
_entity_poly.pdbx_seq_one_letter_code
_entity_poly.pdbx_strand_id
1 'polypeptide(L)'
;MSARNIRKWREEIEAHINDGTYKLAEVQKVSQRRSPVWNIFIKVMDENGCILDRAVYCRHCKRVFRAQGNSTTSLMRHNCYRIFSCVPSQVEEQEKAIEKKTKTYRKRVKAIPSAYHDANKFEYSFDFELLNTTIGKGLRGGTYVLQPNKESNDPIWSRFAFVAMKGNVESILKDVVCCNQCQTILKYHDPSGVKYLYEHECGKEDKLKISFKIKTGLYKLKQRHCSKSNLWKLFALISKDDNTVMKDYVYCTACAEILPYTVRSTKKLKTHKCFVQLGFHVTEDIRPVVDIEGKGLQNLVTPWPNAKKIVTKSSKAIYPTFVKPTNQLTTDFGMKVLQKSIEHKIRAGCYKLKGIPEFPPRSIYAFITKEDGNTLGGMVSCRQCLQILIYDGINDEELKQHAKRHTSSQTQQQQVTVAEEDIKIEETQLAENNQLHSIIIREEINFEEAPPFAQQQYSENSVEFMQSNDYVEQFVDETQVKDEYSFVDSNYNQYPVFIIEELEDPTDDYVKQEDECQELLYYQN
;
A
#
# COMPACT_ATOMS: atom_id res chain seq x y z
N MET A 1 -19.87 -9.52 -50.11
CA MET A 1 -18.75 -9.73 -51.06
C MET A 1 -18.60 -11.22 -51.30
N SER A 2 -18.67 -11.65 -52.56
CA SER A 2 -18.37 -13.04 -52.93
C SER A 2 -16.92 -13.40 -52.61
N ALA A 3 -16.59 -14.69 -52.49
CA ALA A 3 -15.23 -15.15 -52.24
C ALA A 3 -14.23 -14.66 -53.32
N ARG A 4 -14.67 -14.59 -54.59
CA ARG A 4 -13.87 -14.05 -55.70
C ARG A 4 -13.55 -12.57 -55.49
N ASN A 5 -14.51 -11.77 -55.02
CA ASN A 5 -14.29 -10.35 -54.77
C ASN A 5 -13.33 -10.11 -53.59
N ILE A 6 -13.30 -11.01 -52.60
CA ILE A 6 -12.36 -10.90 -51.47
C ILE A 6 -10.92 -11.15 -51.92
N ARG A 7 -10.70 -12.08 -52.86
CA ARG A 7 -9.35 -12.36 -53.37
C ARG A 7 -8.81 -11.18 -54.17
N LYS A 8 -9.60 -10.67 -55.12
CA LYS A 8 -9.22 -9.51 -55.94
C LYS A 8 -8.90 -8.29 -55.07
N TRP A 9 -9.77 -8.00 -54.10
CA TRP A 9 -9.57 -6.90 -53.14
C TRP A 9 -8.27 -7.05 -52.32
N ARG A 10 -7.85 -8.26 -51.95
CA ARG A 10 -6.58 -8.48 -51.26
C ARG A 10 -5.39 -8.23 -52.16
N GLU A 11 -5.43 -8.76 -53.39
CA GLU A 11 -4.36 -8.61 -54.37
C GLU A 11 -4.16 -7.13 -54.74
N GLU A 12 -5.24 -6.36 -54.87
CA GLU A 12 -5.21 -4.90 -55.07
C GLU A 12 -4.50 -4.17 -53.91
N ILE A 13 -4.87 -4.43 -52.66
CA ILE A 13 -4.22 -3.79 -51.51
C ILE A 13 -2.75 -4.22 -51.38
N GLU A 14 -2.45 -5.49 -51.62
CA GLU A 14 -1.07 -5.99 -51.61
C GLU A 14 -0.21 -5.31 -52.67
N ALA A 15 -0.77 -5.06 -53.87
CA ALA A 15 -0.10 -4.29 -54.91
C ALA A 15 0.18 -2.85 -54.47
N HIS A 16 -0.80 -2.15 -53.88
CA HIS A 16 -0.61 -0.79 -53.36
C HIS A 16 0.43 -0.70 -52.22
N ILE A 17 0.50 -1.72 -51.35
CA ILE A 17 1.54 -1.78 -50.31
C ILE A 17 2.93 -2.01 -50.92
N ASN A 18 3.03 -2.86 -51.95
CA ASN A 18 4.31 -3.16 -52.61
C ASN A 18 4.83 -2.00 -53.46
N ASP A 19 3.93 -1.26 -54.09
CA ASP A 19 4.22 -0.03 -54.84
C ASP A 19 4.56 1.16 -53.91
N GLY A 20 4.21 1.05 -52.62
CA GLY A 20 4.46 2.08 -51.63
C GLY A 20 3.43 3.21 -51.61
N THR A 21 2.37 3.11 -52.42
CA THR A 21 1.21 4.01 -52.36
C THR A 21 0.49 3.90 -51.01
N TYR A 22 0.36 2.68 -50.47
CA TYR A 22 -0.19 2.48 -49.13
C TYR A 22 0.92 2.29 -48.09
N LYS A 23 0.75 2.93 -46.93
CA LYS A 23 1.72 2.88 -45.82
C LYS A 23 1.23 1.95 -44.71
N LEU A 24 2.17 1.29 -44.02
CA LEU A 24 1.84 0.51 -42.83
C LEU A 24 1.83 1.45 -41.61
N ALA A 25 0.72 1.48 -40.87
CA ALA A 25 0.59 2.33 -39.69
C ALA A 25 1.67 2.00 -38.65
N GLU A 26 2.49 2.99 -38.28
CA GLU A 26 3.42 2.83 -37.18
C GLU A 26 2.61 2.60 -35.90
N VAL A 27 2.86 1.48 -35.22
CA VAL A 27 2.09 1.09 -34.02
C VAL A 27 2.33 2.15 -32.95
N GLN A 28 1.38 3.08 -32.80
CA GLN A 28 1.42 4.09 -31.74
C GLN A 28 1.49 3.36 -30.40
N LYS A 29 2.60 3.56 -29.69
CA LYS A 29 3.12 2.68 -28.63
C LYS A 29 2.22 2.58 -27.39
N VAL A 30 1.20 3.43 -27.24
CA VAL A 30 0.55 3.64 -25.93
C VAL A 30 -0.78 2.88 -25.78
N SER A 31 -1.61 2.76 -26.83
CA SER A 31 -2.95 2.14 -26.70
C SER A 31 -3.06 0.76 -27.38
N GLN A 32 -2.31 0.50 -28.45
CA GLN A 32 -2.49 -0.71 -29.27
C GLN A 32 -1.63 -1.91 -28.83
N ARG A 33 -0.65 -1.72 -27.93
CA ARG A 33 0.20 -2.82 -27.41
C ARG A 33 -0.51 -3.76 -26.43
N ARG A 34 -1.76 -3.50 -26.05
CA ARG A 34 -2.47 -4.37 -25.08
C ARG A 34 -2.76 -5.78 -25.61
N SER A 35 -2.78 -5.99 -26.94
CA SER A 35 -3.00 -7.32 -27.52
C SER A 35 -1.75 -7.80 -28.27
N PRO A 36 -1.24 -9.02 -27.98
CA PRO A 36 -0.10 -9.62 -28.68
C PRO A 36 -0.31 -9.77 -30.19
N VAL A 37 -1.57 -9.79 -30.65
CA VAL A 37 -1.96 -9.86 -32.05
C VAL A 37 -1.31 -8.75 -32.88
N TRP A 38 -1.21 -7.54 -32.34
CA TRP A 38 -0.67 -6.38 -33.05
C TRP A 38 0.86 -6.39 -33.19
N ASN A 39 1.56 -7.37 -32.60
CA ASN A 39 2.98 -7.60 -32.90
C ASN A 39 3.18 -8.29 -34.26
N ILE A 40 2.15 -8.97 -34.75
CA ILE A 40 2.17 -9.81 -35.97
C ILE A 40 1.44 -9.12 -37.11
N PHE A 41 0.38 -8.37 -36.79
CA PHE A 41 -0.45 -7.65 -37.75
C PHE A 41 -0.29 -6.14 -37.60
N ILE A 42 -0.28 -5.43 -38.73
CA ILE A 42 -0.24 -3.97 -38.80
C ILE A 42 -1.47 -3.48 -39.55
N LYS A 43 -2.03 -2.33 -39.15
CA LYS A 43 -3.10 -1.68 -39.92
C LYS A 43 -2.53 -1.01 -41.18
N VAL A 44 -3.28 -1.07 -42.27
CA VAL A 44 -2.90 -0.44 -43.54
C VAL A 44 -3.49 0.98 -43.58
N MET A 45 -2.68 1.96 -44.00
CA MET A 45 -3.10 3.34 -44.26
C MET A 45 -3.07 3.59 -45.75
N ASP A 46 -4.11 4.24 -46.26
CA ASP A 46 -4.16 4.67 -47.66
C ASP A 46 -3.21 5.86 -47.93
N GLU A 47 -3.23 6.35 -49.17
CA GLU A 47 -2.44 7.49 -49.64
C GLU A 47 -2.76 8.79 -48.87
N ASN A 48 -3.98 8.92 -48.35
CA ASN A 48 -4.45 10.07 -47.58
C ASN A 48 -4.09 9.96 -46.08
N GLY A 49 -3.42 8.87 -45.67
CA GLY A 49 -3.13 8.60 -44.26
C GLY A 49 -4.33 8.08 -43.46
N CYS A 50 -5.44 7.74 -44.11
CA CYS A 50 -6.61 7.17 -43.47
C CYS A 50 -6.43 5.66 -43.25
N ILE A 51 -6.81 5.18 -42.06
CA ILE A 51 -6.69 3.75 -41.71
C ILE A 51 -7.81 2.95 -42.39
N LEU A 52 -7.43 1.91 -43.12
CA LEU A 52 -8.38 0.96 -43.71
C LEU A 52 -8.89 -0.01 -42.65
N ASP A 53 -10.06 0.27 -42.06
CA ASP A 53 -10.64 -0.47 -40.93
C ASP A 53 -10.78 -1.98 -41.12
N ARG A 54 -10.85 -2.43 -42.38
CA ARG A 54 -11.05 -3.84 -42.73
C ARG A 54 -9.78 -4.51 -43.23
N ALA A 55 -8.65 -3.81 -43.36
CA ALA A 55 -7.42 -4.38 -43.90
C ALA A 55 -6.30 -4.37 -42.85
N VAL A 56 -5.74 -5.56 -42.60
CA VAL A 56 -4.53 -5.70 -41.79
C VAL A 56 -3.49 -6.50 -42.54
N TYR A 57 -2.24 -6.07 -42.44
CA TYR A 57 -1.10 -6.67 -43.09
C TYR A 57 -0.34 -7.54 -42.10
N CYS A 58 -0.09 -8.81 -42.46
CA CYS A 58 0.74 -9.70 -41.63
C CYS A 58 2.22 -9.51 -41.93
N ARG A 59 3.02 -9.16 -40.91
CA ARG A 59 4.46 -8.92 -41.03
C ARG A 59 5.26 -10.13 -41.52
N HIS A 60 4.76 -11.34 -41.25
CA HIS A 60 5.52 -12.57 -41.51
C HIS A 60 5.22 -13.18 -42.87
N CYS A 61 3.95 -13.38 -43.22
CA CYS A 61 3.59 -13.94 -44.52
C CYS A 61 3.41 -12.88 -45.61
N LYS A 62 3.52 -11.58 -45.27
CA LYS A 62 3.37 -10.45 -46.19
C LYS A 62 2.05 -10.46 -46.99
N ARG A 63 0.96 -10.88 -46.33
CA ARG A 63 -0.39 -10.93 -46.92
C ARG A 63 -1.37 -10.04 -46.18
N VAL A 64 -2.37 -9.55 -46.90
CA VAL A 64 -3.46 -8.72 -46.38
C VAL A 64 -4.64 -9.60 -45.98
N PHE A 65 -5.15 -9.35 -44.78
CA PHE A 65 -6.28 -10.04 -44.19
C PHE A 65 -7.41 -9.09 -43.88
N ARG A 66 -8.63 -9.64 -43.93
CA ARG A 66 -9.83 -8.89 -43.57
C ARG A 66 -10.05 -8.93 -42.06
N ALA A 67 -10.01 -7.76 -41.42
CA ALA A 67 -10.43 -7.59 -40.04
C ALA A 67 -11.93 -7.26 -39.98
N GLN A 68 -12.66 -7.84 -39.02
CA GLN A 68 -14.07 -7.55 -38.78
C GLN A 68 -14.18 -6.62 -37.57
N GLY A 69 -14.10 -5.31 -37.83
CA GLY A 69 -14.15 -4.27 -36.79
C GLY A 69 -13.00 -4.41 -35.78
N ASN A 70 -13.31 -4.18 -34.50
CA ASN A 70 -12.34 -4.23 -33.40
C ASN A 70 -12.07 -5.66 -32.88
N SER A 71 -12.63 -6.69 -33.52
CA SER A 71 -12.45 -8.07 -33.08
C SER A 71 -11.16 -8.68 -33.66
N THR A 72 -10.33 -9.23 -32.78
CA THR A 72 -9.06 -9.89 -33.14
C THR A 72 -9.19 -11.41 -33.34
N THR A 73 -10.38 -12.00 -33.17
CA THR A 73 -10.56 -13.47 -33.22
C THR A 73 -10.22 -14.09 -34.56
N SER A 74 -10.47 -13.41 -35.68
CA SER A 74 -10.09 -13.92 -37.00
C SER A 74 -8.57 -13.92 -37.20
N LEU A 75 -7.88 -12.90 -36.67
CA LEU A 75 -6.43 -12.77 -36.75
C LEU A 75 -5.71 -13.82 -35.91
N MET A 76 -6.27 -14.17 -34.75
CA MET A 76 -5.73 -15.22 -33.87
C MET A 76 -5.77 -16.63 -34.51
N ARG A 77 -6.63 -16.85 -35.50
CA ARG A 77 -6.69 -18.14 -36.24
C ARG A 77 -5.63 -18.26 -37.34
N HIS A 78 -4.96 -17.17 -37.68
CA HIS A 78 -3.94 -17.16 -38.72
C HIS A 78 -2.71 -17.98 -38.32
N ASN A 79 -2.11 -18.69 -39.28
CA ASN A 79 -1.00 -19.59 -38.99
C ASN A 79 0.22 -18.85 -38.41
N CYS A 80 0.57 -17.66 -38.90
CA CYS A 80 1.66 -16.89 -38.31
C CYS A 80 1.35 -16.47 -36.86
N TYR A 81 0.09 -16.19 -36.52
CA TYR A 81 -0.24 -15.94 -35.11
C TYR A 81 -0.02 -17.20 -34.28
N ARG A 82 -0.54 -18.35 -34.72
CA ARG A 82 -0.38 -19.62 -34.01
C ARG A 82 1.09 -19.96 -33.78
N ILE A 83 1.92 -19.89 -34.82
CA ILE A 83 3.36 -20.15 -34.73
C ILE A 83 4.02 -19.23 -33.71
N PHE A 84 3.82 -17.90 -33.83
CA PHE A 84 4.47 -16.94 -32.93
C PHE A 84 3.87 -16.91 -31.52
N SER A 85 2.64 -17.35 -31.33
CA SER A 85 2.00 -17.49 -30.02
C SER A 85 2.34 -18.81 -29.31
N CYS A 86 2.70 -19.85 -30.07
CA CYS A 86 3.09 -21.17 -29.55
C CYS A 86 4.59 -21.31 -29.31
N VAL A 87 5.42 -20.48 -29.94
CA VAL A 87 6.83 -20.34 -29.53
C VAL A 87 6.81 -19.53 -28.23
N PRO A 88 7.16 -20.12 -27.07
CA PRO A 88 7.43 -19.31 -25.89
C PRO A 88 8.51 -18.34 -26.34
N SER A 89 8.22 -17.04 -26.31
CA SER A 89 9.20 -16.08 -26.79
C SER A 89 10.52 -16.40 -26.09
N GLN A 90 11.60 -16.55 -26.84
CA GLN A 90 12.91 -16.80 -26.21
C GLN A 90 13.23 -15.69 -25.19
N VAL A 91 12.57 -14.54 -25.32
CA VAL A 91 12.49 -13.47 -24.33
C VAL A 91 11.79 -13.89 -23.04
N GLU A 92 10.64 -14.56 -23.07
CA GLU A 92 9.95 -15.06 -21.87
C GLU A 92 10.70 -16.23 -21.23
N GLU A 93 11.39 -17.08 -22.02
CA GLU A 93 12.27 -18.10 -21.48
C GLU A 93 13.55 -17.49 -20.88
N GLN A 94 14.10 -16.43 -21.50
CA GLN A 94 15.17 -15.60 -20.94
C GLN A 94 14.70 -14.85 -19.68
N GLU A 95 13.50 -14.30 -19.63
CA GLU A 95 12.93 -13.61 -18.47
C GLU A 95 12.62 -14.60 -17.35
N LYS A 96 12.07 -15.78 -17.64
CA LYS A 96 11.92 -16.86 -16.65
C LYS A 96 13.26 -17.41 -16.19
N ALA A 97 14.27 -17.43 -17.05
CA ALA A 97 15.64 -17.79 -16.67
C ALA A 97 16.28 -16.69 -15.80
N ILE A 98 16.06 -15.40 -16.09
CA ILE A 98 16.47 -14.26 -15.29
C ILE A 98 15.73 -14.26 -13.95
N GLU A 99 14.43 -14.56 -13.92
CA GLU A 99 13.61 -14.64 -12.72
C GLU A 99 14.02 -15.85 -11.85
N LYS A 100 14.28 -17.00 -12.45
CA LYS A 100 14.87 -18.16 -11.74
C LYS A 100 16.26 -17.84 -11.23
N LYS A 101 17.10 -17.14 -11.99
CA LYS A 101 18.45 -16.70 -11.57
C LYS A 101 18.36 -15.70 -10.41
N THR A 102 17.46 -14.73 -10.45
CA THR A 102 17.25 -13.74 -9.36
C THR A 102 16.63 -14.37 -8.11
N LYS A 103 15.71 -15.33 -8.24
CA LYS A 103 15.19 -16.12 -7.11
C LYS A 103 16.25 -17.00 -6.48
N THR A 104 17.13 -17.59 -7.29
CA THR A 104 18.26 -18.42 -6.79
C THR A 104 19.34 -17.56 -6.15
N TYR A 105 19.59 -16.36 -6.69
CA TYR A 105 20.42 -15.33 -6.08
C TYR A 105 19.86 -14.89 -4.71
N ARG A 106 18.57 -14.57 -4.60
CA ARG A 106 17.90 -14.30 -3.31
C ARG A 106 18.00 -15.45 -2.32
N LYS A 107 18.05 -16.70 -2.78
CA LYS A 107 18.25 -17.87 -1.90
C LYS A 107 19.70 -18.05 -1.44
N ARG A 108 20.70 -17.66 -2.24
CA ARG A 108 22.12 -17.73 -1.84
C ARG A 108 22.57 -16.52 -1.01
N VAL A 109 22.00 -15.35 -1.25
CA VAL A 109 22.23 -14.16 -0.40
C VAL A 109 21.65 -14.36 1.01
N LYS A 110 20.69 -15.27 1.20
CA LYS A 110 20.17 -15.68 2.52
C LYS A 110 21.15 -16.52 3.37
N ALA A 111 22.31 -16.93 2.82
CA ALA A 111 23.36 -17.58 3.62
C ALA A 111 24.40 -16.59 4.17
N ILE A 112 24.28 -15.30 3.83
CA ILE A 112 24.95 -14.21 4.55
C ILE A 112 23.91 -13.70 5.56
N PRO A 113 24.24 -13.53 6.86
CA PRO A 113 23.32 -12.94 7.83
C PRO A 113 22.81 -11.61 7.28
N SER A 114 21.53 -11.60 6.89
CA SER A 114 20.88 -10.48 6.20
C SER A 114 20.52 -9.39 7.21
N ALA A 115 21.52 -8.79 7.85
CA ALA A 115 21.35 -7.59 8.68
C ALA A 115 20.82 -6.40 7.85
N TYR A 116 21.05 -6.40 6.53
CA TYR A 116 20.74 -5.26 5.67
C TYR A 116 19.26 -5.17 5.19
N HIS A 117 18.58 -6.31 4.97
CA HIS A 117 17.14 -6.27 4.67
C HIS A 117 16.28 -6.16 5.93
N ASP A 118 16.79 -6.59 7.09
CA ASP A 118 16.12 -6.31 8.36
C ASP A 118 16.31 -4.85 8.79
N ALA A 119 17.43 -4.19 8.50
CA ALA A 119 17.61 -2.76 8.81
C ALA A 119 16.56 -1.87 8.13
N ASN A 120 16.32 -2.02 6.82
CA ASN A 120 15.28 -1.23 6.13
C ASN A 120 13.84 -1.62 6.52
N LYS A 121 13.61 -2.87 6.93
CA LYS A 121 12.30 -3.30 7.46
C LYS A 121 12.09 -2.77 8.89
N PHE A 122 13.16 -2.69 9.68
CA PHE A 122 13.16 -2.24 11.06
C PHE A 122 13.00 -0.72 11.17
N GLU A 123 13.74 0.04 10.35
CA GLU A 123 13.62 1.50 10.26
C GLU A 123 12.22 1.91 9.79
N TYR A 124 11.64 1.19 8.82
CA TYR A 124 10.29 1.46 8.32
C TYR A 124 9.16 1.00 9.27
N SER A 125 9.41 -0.02 10.10
CA SER A 125 8.45 -0.54 11.09
C SER A 125 8.34 0.40 12.30
N PHE A 126 9.47 0.90 12.79
CA PHE A 126 9.52 1.69 14.02
C PHE A 126 8.83 3.05 13.87
N ASP A 127 9.05 3.74 12.74
CA ASP A 127 8.42 5.02 12.46
C ASP A 127 6.90 4.91 12.35
N PHE A 128 6.40 3.77 11.86
CA PHE A 128 4.97 3.59 11.68
C PHE A 128 4.22 3.24 12.97
N GLU A 129 4.83 2.46 13.88
CA GLU A 129 4.25 2.22 15.21
C GLU A 129 4.16 3.51 16.03
N LEU A 130 5.18 4.35 15.98
CA LEU A 130 5.17 5.65 16.65
C LEU A 130 4.11 6.57 16.03
N LEU A 131 4.00 6.60 14.71
CA LEU A 131 2.96 7.34 14.00
C LEU A 131 1.55 6.87 14.40
N ASN A 132 1.32 5.56 14.41
CA ASN A 132 0.06 4.95 14.83
C ASN A 132 -0.29 5.32 16.28
N THR A 133 0.69 5.28 17.18
CA THR A 133 0.49 5.64 18.58
C THR A 133 0.19 7.13 18.73
N THR A 134 0.89 8.00 18.01
CA THR A 134 0.76 9.46 18.08
C THR A 134 -0.59 9.91 17.54
N ILE A 135 -0.93 9.49 16.32
CA ILE A 135 -2.22 9.83 15.71
C ILE A 135 -3.36 9.17 16.48
N GLY A 136 -3.20 7.91 16.94
CA GLY A 136 -4.22 7.24 17.74
C GLY A 136 -4.52 7.96 19.07
N LYS A 137 -3.48 8.46 19.76
CA LYS A 137 -3.66 9.32 20.94
C LYS A 137 -4.33 10.65 20.57
N GLY A 138 -3.92 11.28 19.47
CA GLY A 138 -4.51 12.55 19.04
C GLY A 138 -5.95 12.41 18.55
N LEU A 139 -6.36 11.27 17.98
CA LEU A 139 -7.76 10.99 17.65
C LEU A 139 -8.61 10.88 18.93
N ARG A 140 -8.11 10.17 19.96
CA ARG A 140 -8.79 10.08 21.26
C ARG A 140 -8.84 11.42 22.01
N GLY A 141 -7.78 12.22 21.91
CA GLY A 141 -7.72 13.57 22.48
C GLY A 141 -8.45 14.63 21.65
N GLY A 142 -9.02 14.26 20.49
CA GLY A 142 -9.68 15.19 19.58
C GLY A 142 -8.76 16.19 18.88
N THR A 143 -7.43 16.00 18.93
CA THR A 143 -6.47 16.78 18.13
C THR A 143 -6.58 16.47 16.64
N TYR A 144 -6.93 15.23 16.31
CA TYR A 144 -7.24 14.80 14.95
C TYR A 144 -8.72 14.47 14.82
N VAL A 145 -9.26 14.64 13.62
CA VAL A 145 -10.61 14.26 13.22
C VAL A 145 -10.56 13.35 12.00
N LEU A 146 -11.53 12.44 11.91
CA LEU A 146 -11.69 11.56 10.76
C LEU A 146 -12.56 12.25 9.71
N GLN A 147 -12.03 12.43 8.51
CA GLN A 147 -12.74 13.05 7.39
C GLN A 147 -13.08 11.99 6.34
N PRO A 148 -14.37 11.80 5.99
CA PRO A 148 -14.75 10.83 4.97
C PRO A 148 -14.22 11.27 3.60
N ASN A 149 -13.77 10.31 2.79
CA ASN A 149 -13.36 10.57 1.41
C ASN A 149 -14.60 10.74 0.52
N LYS A 150 -15.07 11.98 0.37
CA LYS A 150 -16.25 12.31 -0.47
C LYS A 150 -15.98 12.25 -1.97
N GLU A 151 -14.71 12.30 -2.38
CA GLU A 151 -14.32 12.33 -3.80
C GLU A 151 -14.28 10.93 -4.43
N SER A 152 -14.15 9.88 -3.61
CA SER A 152 -14.06 8.51 -4.10
C SER A 152 -15.42 7.81 -4.08
N ASN A 153 -15.80 7.28 -5.25
CA ASN A 153 -16.94 6.38 -5.39
C ASN A 153 -16.63 4.92 -4.98
N ASP A 154 -15.42 4.63 -4.48
CA ASP A 154 -15.05 3.27 -4.09
C ASP A 154 -15.67 2.92 -2.72
N PRO A 155 -16.47 1.85 -2.60
CA PRO A 155 -17.17 1.50 -1.36
C PRO A 155 -16.23 1.26 -0.18
N ILE A 156 -14.94 1.00 -0.42
CA ILE A 156 -13.95 0.84 0.65
C ILE A 156 -13.86 2.07 1.56
N TRP A 157 -14.09 3.27 1.04
CA TRP A 157 -14.02 4.51 1.80
C TRP A 157 -15.18 4.71 2.78
N SER A 158 -16.21 3.85 2.74
CA SER A 158 -17.17 3.77 3.85
C SER A 158 -16.51 3.29 5.15
N ARG A 159 -15.37 2.59 5.04
CA ARG A 159 -14.66 1.94 6.15
C ARG A 159 -13.35 2.61 6.53
N PHE A 160 -12.88 3.55 5.72
CA PHE A 160 -11.67 4.30 5.96
C PHE A 160 -11.94 5.78 5.82
N ALA A 161 -11.31 6.58 6.66
CA ALA A 161 -11.36 8.03 6.60
C ALA A 161 -9.93 8.59 6.54
N PHE A 162 -9.80 9.77 5.94
CA PHE A 162 -8.59 10.55 6.06
C PHE A 162 -8.46 11.07 7.49
N VAL A 163 -7.22 11.29 7.91
CA VAL A 163 -6.93 11.90 9.21
C VAL A 163 -6.57 13.37 8.97
N ALA A 164 -7.33 14.29 9.56
CA ALA A 164 -7.08 15.73 9.48
C ALA A 164 -6.87 16.32 10.89
N MET A 165 -6.13 17.43 11.04
CA MET A 165 -6.04 18.11 12.34
C MET A 165 -7.32 18.89 12.63
N LYS A 166 -7.80 18.84 13.88
CA LYS A 166 -9.00 19.58 14.31
C LYS A 166 -8.75 21.08 14.19
N GLY A 167 -9.71 21.80 13.60
CA GLY A 167 -9.63 23.25 13.40
C GLY A 167 -8.99 23.68 12.08
N ASN A 168 -8.46 22.76 11.28
CA ASN A 168 -7.95 23.08 9.95
C ASN A 168 -8.39 22.02 8.93
N VAL A 169 -9.46 22.32 8.20
CA VAL A 169 -10.11 21.40 7.24
C VAL A 169 -9.18 21.02 6.07
N GLU A 170 -8.16 21.85 5.78
CA GLU A 170 -7.20 21.59 4.69
C GLU A 170 -6.00 20.73 5.13
N SER A 171 -5.84 20.49 6.43
CA SER A 171 -4.68 19.80 7.01
C SER A 171 -4.80 18.27 7.02
N ILE A 172 -5.19 17.69 5.89
CA ILE A 172 -5.22 16.23 5.74
C ILE A 172 -3.78 15.69 5.76
N LEU A 173 -3.52 14.74 6.66
CA LEU A 173 -2.24 14.04 6.70
C LEU A 173 -2.07 13.23 5.41
N LYS A 174 -1.09 13.66 4.60
CA LYS A 174 -0.76 12.98 3.35
C LYS A 174 -0.36 11.54 3.61
N ASP A 175 -0.85 10.66 2.75
CA ASP A 175 -0.60 9.23 2.76
C ASP A 175 -1.01 8.47 4.02
N VAL A 176 -1.95 9.01 4.80
CA VAL A 176 -2.42 8.36 6.02
C VAL A 176 -3.94 8.28 6.03
N VAL A 177 -4.44 7.06 6.25
CA VAL A 177 -5.87 6.81 6.46
C VAL A 177 -6.07 6.02 7.74
N CYS A 178 -7.25 6.16 8.34
CA CYS A 178 -7.62 5.45 9.54
C CYS A 178 -8.84 4.57 9.26
N CYS A 179 -8.84 3.35 9.76
CA CYS A 179 -10.02 2.50 9.71
C CYS A 179 -11.08 2.99 10.69
N ASN A 180 -12.30 3.26 10.20
CA ASN A 180 -13.40 3.74 11.02
C ASN A 180 -13.83 2.73 12.11
N GLN A 181 -13.55 1.44 11.93
CA GLN A 181 -14.00 0.39 12.85
C GLN A 181 -13.02 0.13 13.99
N CYS A 182 -11.75 -0.07 13.68
CA CYS A 182 -10.73 -0.45 14.67
C CYS A 182 -9.70 0.65 14.94
N GLN A 183 -9.89 1.83 14.34
CA GLN A 183 -9.01 3.00 14.47
C GLN A 183 -7.53 2.72 14.15
N THR A 184 -7.26 1.65 13.40
CA THR A 184 -5.91 1.34 12.94
C THR A 184 -5.55 2.29 11.81
N ILE A 185 -4.40 2.92 11.95
CA ILE A 185 -3.86 3.84 10.95
C ILE A 185 -3.03 3.03 9.94
N LEU A 186 -3.18 3.39 8.67
CA LEU A 186 -2.57 2.71 7.52
C LEU A 186 -1.91 3.76 6.62
N LYS A 187 -0.74 3.41 6.06
CA LYS A 187 -0.16 4.19 4.97
C LYS A 187 -0.95 3.97 3.69
N TYR A 188 -1.27 5.05 3.00
CA TYR A 188 -1.99 5.06 1.74
C TYR A 188 -1.20 5.89 0.73
N HIS A 189 -0.34 5.25 -0.07
CA HIS A 189 0.38 5.97 -1.12
C HIS A 189 -0.45 5.96 -2.41
N ASP A 190 -0.95 7.12 -2.81
CA ASP A 190 -1.60 7.41 -4.11
C ASP A 190 -2.88 6.62 -4.47
N PRO A 191 -3.61 7.00 -5.54
CA PRO A 191 -4.84 6.33 -6.00
C PRO A 191 -4.70 4.82 -6.26
N SER A 192 -3.48 4.32 -6.48
CA SER A 192 -3.19 2.88 -6.60
C SER A 192 -3.11 2.13 -5.26
N GLY A 193 -2.97 2.85 -4.14
CA GLY A 193 -2.78 2.31 -2.79
C GLY A 193 -4.01 1.63 -2.18
N VAL A 194 -5.18 1.70 -2.84
CA VAL A 194 -6.44 1.13 -2.33
C VAL A 194 -6.34 -0.36 -2.04
N LYS A 195 -5.46 -1.09 -2.76
CA LYS A 195 -5.25 -2.52 -2.57
C LYS A 195 -4.92 -2.90 -1.12
N TYR A 196 -4.11 -2.09 -0.43
CA TYR A 196 -3.72 -2.36 0.96
C TYR A 196 -4.90 -2.18 1.94
N LEU A 197 -5.82 -1.26 1.62
CA LEU A 197 -7.03 -1.06 2.41
C LEU A 197 -7.94 -2.30 2.34
N TYR A 198 -8.01 -2.97 1.19
CA TYR A 198 -8.77 -4.22 1.02
C TYR A 198 -8.15 -5.40 1.78
N GLU A 199 -6.85 -5.33 2.10
CA GLU A 199 -6.14 -6.37 2.83
C GLU A 199 -6.26 -6.21 4.36
N HIS A 200 -6.70 -5.02 4.82
CA HIS A 200 -6.90 -4.71 6.23
C HIS A 200 -7.99 -5.59 6.88
N GLU A 201 -7.75 -5.99 8.13
CA GLU A 201 -8.52 -7.04 8.80
C GLU A 201 -9.92 -6.61 9.19
N CYS A 202 -10.14 -5.34 9.53
CA CYS A 202 -11.44 -4.77 9.92
C CYS A 202 -12.45 -4.66 8.75
N GLY A 203 -12.24 -5.44 7.69
CA GLY A 203 -13.06 -5.55 6.48
C GLY A 203 -13.27 -6.94 5.97
N LYS A 204 -12.41 -7.82 6.42
CA LYS A 204 -12.75 -9.21 6.56
C LYS A 204 -13.70 -9.23 7.74
N GLU A 205 -14.97 -8.84 7.56
CA GLU A 205 -16.02 -9.41 8.40
C GLU A 205 -15.65 -10.88 8.52
N ASP A 206 -15.29 -11.30 9.74
CA ASP A 206 -14.55 -12.54 9.94
C ASP A 206 -15.19 -13.59 9.06
N LYS A 207 -14.45 -14.15 8.11
CA LYS A 207 -15.00 -15.21 7.25
C LYS A 207 -15.67 -16.27 8.10
N LEU A 208 -15.22 -16.42 9.35
CA LEU A 208 -15.83 -17.20 10.43
C LEU A 208 -17.24 -16.72 10.83
N LYS A 209 -17.48 -15.41 11.06
CA LYS A 209 -18.81 -14.85 11.33
C LYS A 209 -19.77 -15.05 10.15
N ILE A 210 -19.32 -14.78 8.92
CA ILE A 210 -20.14 -15.03 7.72
C ILE A 210 -20.42 -16.53 7.59
N SER A 211 -19.41 -17.38 7.77
CA SER A 211 -19.57 -18.85 7.74
C SER A 211 -20.53 -19.33 8.81
N PHE A 212 -20.45 -18.77 10.01
CA PHE A 212 -21.36 -19.06 11.12
C PHE A 212 -22.79 -18.66 10.77
N LYS A 213 -23.02 -17.44 10.26
CA LYS A 213 -24.36 -16.98 9.83
C LYS A 213 -24.95 -17.81 8.68
N ILE A 214 -24.12 -18.32 7.77
CA ILE A 214 -24.56 -19.27 6.74
C ILE A 214 -24.93 -20.61 7.38
N LYS A 215 -24.12 -21.13 8.32
CA LYS A 215 -24.37 -22.40 9.02
C LYS A 215 -25.63 -22.35 9.90
N THR A 216 -25.90 -21.21 10.55
CA THR A 216 -27.12 -21.02 11.36
C THR A 216 -28.36 -20.73 10.50
N GLY A 217 -28.21 -20.57 9.18
CA GLY A 217 -29.31 -20.26 8.27
C GLY A 217 -29.76 -18.80 8.27
N LEU A 218 -29.07 -17.91 9.00
CA LEU A 218 -29.34 -16.46 8.97
C LEU A 218 -29.04 -15.85 7.60
N TYR A 219 -27.97 -16.33 6.94
CA TYR A 219 -27.65 -15.95 5.57
C TYR A 219 -28.02 -17.09 4.61
N LYS A 220 -28.67 -16.73 3.50
CA LYS A 220 -29.13 -17.67 2.46
C LYS A 220 -28.16 -17.66 1.28
N LEU A 221 -27.98 -18.81 0.63
CA LEU A 221 -27.18 -18.90 -0.59
C LEU A 221 -28.10 -18.79 -1.81
N LYS A 222 -27.83 -17.83 -2.71
CA LYS A 222 -28.56 -17.65 -3.97
C LYS A 222 -27.68 -18.12 -5.14
N GLN A 223 -28.12 -19.17 -5.83
CA GLN A 223 -27.42 -19.68 -7.01
C GLN A 223 -27.77 -18.84 -8.24
N ARG A 224 -26.78 -18.55 -9.09
CA ARG A 224 -26.96 -17.71 -10.27
C ARG A 224 -27.31 -18.56 -11.49
N HIS A 225 -28.58 -18.92 -11.60
CA HIS A 225 -29.08 -19.90 -12.58
C HIS A 225 -28.94 -19.48 -14.05
N CYS A 226 -28.92 -18.18 -14.36
CA CYS A 226 -28.90 -17.70 -15.76
C CYS A 226 -27.50 -17.41 -16.33
N SER A 227 -26.44 -17.86 -15.68
CA SER A 227 -25.09 -17.56 -16.17
C SER A 227 -24.57 -18.65 -17.11
N LYS A 228 -24.12 -18.27 -18.31
CA LYS A 228 -23.47 -19.18 -19.28
C LYS A 228 -22.14 -19.79 -18.76
N SER A 229 -21.70 -19.44 -17.56
CA SER A 229 -20.40 -19.84 -17.02
C SER A 229 -20.56 -20.96 -15.98
N ASN A 230 -19.88 -22.08 -16.21
CA ASN A 230 -19.77 -23.19 -15.22
C ASN A 230 -19.23 -22.73 -13.85
N LEU A 231 -18.63 -21.54 -13.78
CA LEU A 231 -18.19 -20.92 -12.54
C LEU A 231 -19.33 -20.83 -11.51
N TRP A 232 -20.51 -20.36 -11.90
CA TRP A 232 -21.62 -20.15 -10.95
C TRP A 232 -22.39 -21.43 -10.62
N LYS A 233 -22.02 -22.58 -11.19
CA LYS A 233 -22.46 -23.89 -10.71
C LYS A 233 -21.76 -24.26 -9.39
N LEU A 234 -20.52 -23.79 -9.19
CA LEU A 234 -19.68 -24.06 -8.01
C LEU A 234 -19.71 -22.95 -6.96
N PHE A 235 -20.11 -21.74 -7.34
CA PHE A 235 -20.13 -20.58 -6.44
C PHE A 235 -21.55 -20.03 -6.32
N ALA A 236 -21.97 -19.75 -5.09
CA ALA A 236 -23.24 -19.11 -4.77
C ALA A 236 -23.00 -17.69 -4.23
N LEU A 237 -23.93 -16.78 -4.52
CA LEU A 237 -23.99 -15.46 -3.91
C LEU A 237 -24.54 -15.59 -2.48
N ILE A 238 -24.02 -14.80 -1.55
CA ILE A 238 -24.49 -14.79 -0.16
C ILE A 238 -25.53 -13.69 -0.03
N SER A 239 -26.75 -14.05 0.38
CA SER A 239 -27.86 -13.14 0.67
C SER A 239 -28.01 -13.02 2.18
N LYS A 240 -28.08 -11.79 2.69
CA LYS A 240 -28.42 -11.51 4.08
C LYS A 240 -29.91 -11.83 4.34
N ASP A 241 -30.31 -11.72 5.60
CA ASP A 241 -31.68 -11.86 6.10
C ASP A 241 -32.67 -10.89 5.44
N ASP A 242 -32.23 -9.66 5.19
CA ASP A 242 -32.96 -8.62 4.43
C ASP A 242 -33.04 -8.88 2.90
N ASN A 243 -32.66 -10.08 2.44
CA ASN A 243 -32.54 -10.45 1.03
C ASN A 243 -31.49 -9.67 0.21
N THR A 244 -30.69 -8.79 0.82
CA THR A 244 -29.63 -8.06 0.12
C THR A 244 -28.43 -8.97 -0.16
N VAL A 245 -27.87 -8.86 -1.36
CA VAL A 245 -26.70 -9.66 -1.76
C VAL A 245 -25.43 -9.01 -1.24
N MET A 246 -24.62 -9.77 -0.52
CA MET A 246 -23.30 -9.37 -0.07
C MET A 246 -22.35 -9.25 -1.27
N LYS A 247 -21.92 -8.02 -1.59
CA LYS A 247 -21.20 -7.71 -2.83
C LYS A 247 -19.76 -8.23 -2.88
N ASP A 248 -19.13 -8.39 -1.71
CA ASP A 248 -17.69 -8.62 -1.62
C ASP A 248 -17.30 -10.09 -1.40
N TYR A 249 -18.28 -10.99 -1.31
CA TYR A 249 -18.05 -12.39 -0.99
C TYR A 249 -18.94 -13.33 -1.79
N VAL A 250 -18.37 -14.48 -2.12
CA VAL A 250 -19.11 -15.63 -2.64
C VAL A 250 -18.77 -16.86 -1.84
N TYR A 251 -19.70 -17.81 -1.83
CA TYR A 251 -19.56 -19.07 -1.14
C TYR A 251 -19.26 -20.18 -2.14
N CYS A 252 -18.19 -20.94 -1.91
CA CYS A 252 -17.91 -22.15 -2.68
C CYS A 252 -18.75 -23.30 -2.15
N THR A 253 -19.68 -23.82 -2.95
CA THR A 253 -20.58 -24.91 -2.52
C THR A 253 -19.84 -26.25 -2.37
N ALA A 254 -18.67 -26.41 -3.00
CA ALA A 254 -17.90 -27.65 -2.95
C ALA A 254 -17.03 -27.80 -1.68
N CYS A 255 -16.42 -26.72 -1.19
CA CYS A 255 -15.54 -26.76 -0.01
C CYS A 255 -16.04 -25.94 1.18
N ALA A 256 -17.22 -25.31 1.06
CA ALA A 256 -17.80 -24.42 2.07
C ALA A 256 -16.93 -23.18 2.42
N GLU A 257 -15.96 -22.81 1.58
CA GLU A 257 -15.08 -21.67 1.82
C GLU A 257 -15.69 -20.37 1.26
N ILE A 258 -15.56 -19.29 2.03
CA ILE A 258 -15.95 -17.95 1.63
C ILE A 258 -14.78 -17.24 0.97
N LEU A 259 -14.99 -16.83 -0.28
CA LEU A 259 -13.98 -16.22 -1.13
C LEU A 259 -14.32 -14.75 -1.39
N PRO A 260 -13.31 -13.86 -1.37
CA PRO A 260 -13.52 -12.47 -1.76
C PRO A 260 -13.86 -12.40 -3.25
N TYR A 261 -14.94 -11.69 -3.56
CA TYR A 261 -15.46 -11.50 -4.91
C TYR A 261 -15.65 -10.01 -5.15
N THR A 262 -15.16 -9.52 -6.28
CA THR A 262 -15.49 -8.18 -6.75
C THR A 262 -16.38 -8.37 -7.96
N VAL A 263 -17.51 -7.67 -8.03
CA VAL A 263 -18.51 -7.82 -9.11
C VAL A 263 -17.87 -7.82 -10.51
N ARG A 264 -16.80 -7.05 -10.70
CA ARG A 264 -16.07 -6.90 -11.97
C ARG A 264 -14.98 -7.96 -12.26
N SER A 265 -14.65 -8.85 -11.31
CA SER A 265 -13.51 -9.77 -11.45
C SER A 265 -13.80 -11.16 -10.88
N THR A 266 -13.81 -12.16 -11.76
CA THR A 266 -13.91 -13.58 -11.39
C THR A 266 -12.55 -14.28 -11.30
N LYS A 267 -11.43 -13.55 -11.36
CA LYS A 267 -10.07 -14.15 -11.46
C LYS A 267 -9.77 -15.05 -10.26
N LYS A 268 -10.05 -14.59 -9.04
CA LYS A 268 -9.83 -15.36 -7.80
C LYS A 268 -10.65 -16.65 -7.75
N LEU A 269 -11.88 -16.61 -8.28
CA LEU A 269 -12.77 -17.75 -8.35
C LEU A 269 -12.25 -18.81 -9.33
N LYS A 270 -11.72 -18.38 -10.48
CA LYS A 270 -11.10 -19.28 -11.47
C LYS A 270 -9.80 -19.93 -10.98
N THR A 271 -9.09 -19.31 -10.05
CA THR A 271 -7.87 -19.88 -9.45
C THR A 271 -8.16 -20.74 -8.22
N HIS A 272 -9.41 -20.80 -7.75
CA HIS A 272 -9.75 -21.60 -6.57
C HIS A 272 -9.65 -23.10 -6.88
N LYS A 273 -9.14 -23.88 -5.93
CA LYS A 273 -8.85 -25.32 -6.08
C LYS A 273 -10.06 -26.11 -6.58
N CYS A 274 -11.25 -25.88 -6.02
CA CYS A 274 -12.47 -26.57 -6.47
C CYS A 274 -12.82 -26.26 -7.93
N PHE A 275 -12.62 -25.02 -8.38
CA PHE A 275 -12.86 -24.67 -9.79
C PHE A 275 -11.80 -25.28 -10.71
N VAL A 276 -10.52 -25.27 -10.32
CA VAL A 276 -9.45 -25.88 -11.13
C VAL A 276 -9.64 -27.40 -11.25
N GLN A 277 -10.13 -28.06 -10.20
CA GLN A 277 -10.36 -29.50 -10.17
C GLN A 277 -11.67 -29.93 -10.84
N LEU A 278 -12.78 -29.20 -10.61
CA LEU A 278 -14.12 -29.61 -11.05
C LEU A 278 -14.62 -28.82 -12.27
N GLY A 279 -14.19 -27.57 -12.44
CA GLY A 279 -14.79 -26.61 -13.38
C GLY A 279 -14.63 -26.95 -14.86
N PHE A 280 -13.74 -27.88 -15.20
CA PHE A 280 -13.60 -28.42 -16.56
C PHE A 280 -14.46 -29.65 -16.84
N HIS A 281 -14.92 -30.37 -15.81
CA HIS A 281 -15.57 -31.68 -15.94
C HIS A 281 -17.05 -31.67 -15.55
N VAL A 282 -17.66 -30.51 -15.26
CA VAL A 282 -19.13 -30.41 -15.12
C VAL A 282 -19.78 -30.42 -16.51
N THR A 283 -19.59 -31.52 -17.24
CA THR A 283 -20.35 -31.86 -18.44
C THR A 283 -21.55 -32.67 -17.99
N GLU A 284 -22.63 -31.93 -17.73
CA GLU A 284 -24.01 -32.43 -17.59
C GLU A 284 -24.25 -33.35 -16.35
N ASP A 285 -25.39 -33.15 -15.67
CA ASP A 285 -25.96 -34.03 -14.63
C ASP A 285 -25.53 -33.96 -13.15
N ILE A 286 -24.83 -32.93 -12.67
CA ILE A 286 -24.89 -32.62 -11.23
C ILE A 286 -26.04 -31.63 -10.98
N ARG A 287 -27.26 -32.15 -10.82
CA ARG A 287 -28.35 -31.38 -10.19
C ARG A 287 -28.04 -31.28 -8.69
N PRO A 288 -27.94 -30.08 -8.10
CA PRO A 288 -27.95 -29.98 -6.64
C PRO A 288 -29.32 -30.46 -6.15
N VAL A 289 -29.36 -31.58 -5.42
CA VAL A 289 -30.54 -31.99 -4.66
C VAL A 289 -30.64 -31.03 -3.47
N VAL A 290 -31.33 -29.92 -3.65
CA VAL A 290 -31.70 -28.99 -2.57
C VAL A 290 -33.05 -28.35 -2.89
N ASP A 291 -34.12 -29.14 -2.81
CA ASP A 291 -35.36 -28.65 -2.21
C ASP A 291 -35.27 -29.02 -0.74
N ILE A 292 -34.89 -28.05 0.09
CA ILE A 292 -34.99 -28.16 1.56
C ILE A 292 -36.16 -27.29 1.98
N GLU A 293 -37.36 -27.85 1.90
CA GLU A 293 -38.42 -27.47 2.83
C GLU A 293 -38.13 -28.19 4.16
N GLY A 294 -37.46 -27.45 5.07
CA GLY A 294 -37.71 -27.55 6.50
C GLY A 294 -37.41 -28.86 7.23
N LYS A 295 -36.22 -29.47 7.09
CA LYS A 295 -35.66 -30.35 8.15
C LYS A 295 -34.15 -30.15 8.30
N GLY A 296 -33.69 -30.02 9.54
CA GLY A 296 -32.37 -29.54 9.93
C GLY A 296 -31.19 -30.32 9.35
N LEU A 297 -30.14 -29.58 8.95
CA LEU A 297 -28.86 -30.11 8.55
C LEU A 297 -28.10 -30.69 9.76
N GLN A 298 -28.20 -32.00 9.96
CA GLN A 298 -27.15 -32.76 10.65
C GLN A 298 -26.73 -33.92 9.75
N ASN A 299 -25.43 -33.95 9.45
CA ASN A 299 -24.66 -35.06 8.88
C ASN A 299 -24.89 -35.43 7.41
N LEU A 300 -24.05 -34.87 6.52
CA LEU A 300 -23.56 -35.54 5.30
C LEU A 300 -22.35 -34.78 4.74
N VAL A 301 -21.15 -35.13 5.22
CA VAL A 301 -19.89 -34.86 4.52
C VAL A 301 -19.08 -36.15 4.53
N THR A 302 -19.13 -36.90 3.42
CA THR A 302 -18.20 -38.00 3.18
C THR A 302 -16.96 -37.49 2.44
N PRO A 303 -15.73 -37.74 2.93
CA PRO A 303 -14.50 -37.37 2.21
C PRO A 303 -14.09 -38.46 1.19
N TRP A 304 -13.48 -38.06 0.07
CA TRP A 304 -13.01 -38.95 -1.01
C TRP A 304 -11.50 -38.74 -1.33
N PRO A 305 -10.74 -39.69 -1.93
CA PRO A 305 -9.40 -40.05 -1.46
C PRO A 305 -8.26 -39.67 -2.44
N ASN A 306 -7.13 -39.28 -1.84
CA ASN A 306 -5.72 -39.40 -2.24
C ASN A 306 -5.30 -39.44 -3.73
N ALA A 307 -4.68 -38.34 -4.20
CA ALA A 307 -3.87 -38.27 -5.42
C ALA A 307 -2.35 -38.39 -5.11
N LYS A 308 -1.64 -39.29 -5.83
CA LYS A 308 -0.20 -39.57 -5.69
C LYS A 308 0.70 -38.52 -6.41
N LYS A 309 1.84 -38.19 -5.78
CA LYS A 309 2.88 -37.25 -6.26
C LYS A 309 3.88 -37.91 -7.23
N ILE A 310 4.35 -37.16 -8.23
CA ILE A 310 5.52 -37.48 -9.07
C ILE A 310 6.60 -36.38 -8.84
N VAL A 311 7.86 -36.80 -8.67
CA VAL A 311 9.04 -35.96 -8.40
C VAL A 311 10.06 -36.14 -9.52
N THR A 312 10.68 -35.06 -10.01
CA THR A 312 11.89 -35.13 -10.86
C THR A 312 13.00 -34.20 -10.38
N LYS A 313 14.24 -34.68 -10.48
CA LYS A 313 15.50 -34.14 -9.92
C LYS A 313 16.26 -33.25 -10.91
N SER A 314 17.11 -32.37 -10.37
CA SER A 314 17.88 -31.29 -11.01
C SER A 314 19.34 -31.64 -11.36
N SER A 315 19.95 -30.87 -12.28
CA SER A 315 21.41 -30.83 -12.49
C SER A 315 21.96 -29.40 -12.68
N LYS A 316 23.25 -29.25 -12.35
CA LYS A 316 24.02 -28.05 -11.95
C LYS A 316 24.52 -27.15 -13.10
N ALA A 317 24.91 -25.92 -12.74
CA ALA A 317 25.47 -24.85 -13.58
C ALA A 317 26.90 -24.46 -13.17
N ILE A 318 27.63 -23.77 -14.07
CA ILE A 318 28.98 -23.17 -13.89
C ILE A 318 28.94 -21.68 -14.34
N TYR A 319 29.75 -20.80 -13.73
CA TYR A 319 29.79 -19.31 -13.83
C TYR A 319 30.98 -18.78 -14.66
N PRO A 320 31.00 -17.50 -15.12
CA PRO A 320 31.62 -16.39 -14.33
C PRO A 320 30.97 -14.97 -14.47
N THR A 321 31.57 -14.04 -13.72
CA THR A 321 31.21 -12.70 -13.16
C THR A 321 31.33 -11.46 -14.06
N PHE A 322 30.53 -10.40 -13.79
CA PHE A 322 30.87 -8.97 -14.02
C PHE A 322 30.12 -7.99 -13.08
N VAL A 323 30.65 -6.74 -13.08
CA VAL A 323 30.62 -5.58 -12.16
C VAL A 323 29.25 -4.89 -11.91
N LYS A 324 29.09 -4.19 -10.77
CA LYS A 324 27.88 -3.43 -10.35
C LYS A 324 28.02 -1.90 -10.50
N PRO A 325 26.93 -1.17 -10.79
CA PRO A 325 26.79 0.26 -10.57
C PRO A 325 25.93 0.61 -9.32
N THR A 326 26.18 1.80 -8.78
CA THR A 326 25.62 2.44 -7.58
C THR A 326 24.41 3.32 -7.91
N ASN A 327 23.41 3.40 -7.01
CA ASN A 327 22.33 4.40 -7.06
C ASN A 327 22.00 4.90 -5.65
N GLN A 328 21.87 6.22 -5.52
CA GLN A 328 21.74 7.00 -4.29
C GLN A 328 20.32 7.59 -4.10
N LEU A 329 19.98 7.76 -2.80
CA LEU A 329 19.18 8.81 -2.14
C LEU A 329 17.64 8.73 -2.05
N THR A 330 17.17 8.70 -0.79
CA THR A 330 15.81 8.98 -0.29
C THR A 330 15.83 10.17 0.69
N THR A 331 14.66 10.81 0.90
CA THR A 331 14.40 12.21 1.32
C THR A 331 14.66 12.62 2.80
N ASP A 332 15.05 13.89 2.99
CA ASP A 332 15.60 14.58 4.19
C ASP A 332 14.68 14.76 5.44
N PHE A 333 13.34 14.72 5.34
CA PHE A 333 12.46 15.07 6.48
C PHE A 333 12.38 13.99 7.57
N GLY A 334 12.23 12.72 7.19
CA GLY A 334 12.12 11.61 8.15
C GLY A 334 13.36 11.49 9.04
N MET A 335 14.53 11.71 8.43
CA MET A 335 15.81 11.66 9.14
C MET A 335 15.92 12.71 10.25
N LYS A 336 15.38 13.92 10.06
CA LYS A 336 15.41 14.97 11.09
C LYS A 336 14.57 14.63 12.32
N VAL A 337 13.39 14.03 12.11
CA VAL A 337 12.50 13.61 13.22
C VAL A 337 13.13 12.45 13.99
N LEU A 338 13.66 11.45 13.27
CA LEU A 338 14.35 10.32 13.86
C LEU A 338 15.58 10.77 14.66
N GLN A 339 16.37 11.68 14.09
CA GLN A 339 17.56 12.23 14.74
C GLN A 339 17.21 12.88 16.09
N LYS A 340 16.21 13.77 16.14
CA LYS A 340 15.79 14.41 17.41
C LYS A 340 15.26 13.41 18.44
N SER A 341 14.53 12.39 18.00
CA SER A 341 14.00 11.35 18.87
C SER A 341 15.11 10.53 19.53
N ILE A 342 16.11 10.11 18.75
CA ILE A 342 17.25 9.35 19.26
C ILE A 342 18.14 10.24 20.15
N GLU A 343 18.35 11.50 19.79
CA GLU A 343 19.12 12.47 20.59
C GLU A 343 18.48 12.65 21.98
N HIS A 344 17.15 12.79 22.05
CA HIS A 344 16.43 12.86 23.30
C HIS A 344 16.61 11.58 24.14
N LYS A 345 16.58 10.40 23.53
CA LYS A 345 16.79 9.12 24.22
C LYS A 345 18.22 8.92 24.74
N ILE A 346 19.21 9.46 24.04
CA ILE A 346 20.60 9.48 24.52
C ILE A 346 20.70 10.41 25.74
N ARG A 347 20.13 11.62 25.66
CA ARG A 347 20.12 12.59 26.79
C ARG A 347 19.36 12.08 28.01
N ALA A 348 18.27 11.35 27.80
CA ALA A 348 17.48 10.73 28.86
C ALA A 348 18.17 9.50 29.48
N GLY A 349 19.31 9.05 28.94
CA GLY A 349 20.04 7.88 29.43
C GLY A 349 19.46 6.52 28.99
N CYS A 350 18.37 6.51 28.23
CA CYS A 350 17.76 5.28 27.69
C CYS A 350 18.67 4.61 26.66
N TYR A 351 19.44 5.40 25.89
CA TYR A 351 20.42 4.87 24.94
C TYR A 351 21.85 5.17 25.43
N LYS A 352 22.71 4.16 25.38
CA LYS A 352 24.13 4.24 25.75
C LYS A 352 25.01 4.32 24.51
N LEU A 353 26.11 5.06 24.60
CA LEU A 353 27.09 5.20 23.52
C LEU A 353 28.24 4.20 23.72
N LYS A 354 28.31 3.15 22.89
CA LYS A 354 29.38 2.16 22.93
C LYS A 354 30.49 2.54 21.94
N GLY A 355 31.73 2.62 22.41
CA GLY A 355 32.88 2.95 21.56
C GLY A 355 33.07 1.96 20.42
N ILE A 356 33.57 2.45 19.30
CA ILE A 356 33.95 1.62 18.15
C ILE A 356 35.40 1.20 18.35
N PRO A 357 35.69 -0.08 18.67
CA PRO A 357 37.07 -0.55 18.78
C PRO A 357 37.75 -0.49 17.41
N GLU A 358 39.01 -0.05 17.38
CA GLU A 358 39.98 -0.27 16.28
C GLU A 358 39.83 0.56 14.97
N PHE A 359 39.99 1.89 15.01
CA PHE A 359 40.76 2.71 14.05
C PHE A 359 40.52 4.22 14.25
N PRO A 360 41.53 5.10 14.33
CA PRO A 360 41.33 6.55 14.15
C PRO A 360 40.81 6.82 12.73
N PRO A 361 39.76 7.65 12.52
CA PRO A 361 39.18 8.67 13.40
C PRO A 361 37.93 8.24 14.21
N ARG A 362 37.70 6.93 14.42
CA ARG A 362 36.44 6.41 15.01
C ARG A 362 36.28 6.65 16.52
N SER A 363 37.30 7.18 17.21
CA SER A 363 37.20 7.54 18.64
C SER A 363 36.16 8.66 18.91
N ILE A 364 35.88 9.49 17.90
CA ILE A 364 34.88 10.57 17.97
C ILE A 364 33.45 10.01 17.88
N TYR A 365 33.27 8.80 17.35
CA TYR A 365 31.96 8.21 17.13
C TYR A 365 31.69 7.04 18.09
N ALA A 366 30.42 6.78 18.34
CA ALA A 366 29.97 5.64 19.11
C ALA A 366 28.75 4.99 18.47
N PHE A 367 28.66 3.66 18.58
CA PHE A 367 27.43 2.94 18.30
C PHE A 367 26.40 3.30 19.36
N ILE A 368 25.16 3.50 18.92
CA ILE A 368 24.03 3.78 19.80
C ILE A 368 23.47 2.43 20.23
N THR A 369 23.60 2.10 21.51
CA THR A 369 23.07 0.87 22.13
C THR A 369 21.82 1.18 22.93
N LYS A 370 20.79 0.34 22.79
CA LYS A 370 19.58 0.38 23.61
C LYS A 370 19.84 -0.23 25.00
N GLU A 371 18.85 -0.14 25.90
CA GLU A 371 18.91 -0.72 27.25
C GLU A 371 19.10 -2.24 27.24
N ASP A 372 18.59 -2.92 26.21
CA ASP A 372 18.73 -4.38 25.99
C ASP A 372 20.13 -4.79 25.48
N GLY A 373 21.03 -3.82 25.25
CA GLY A 373 22.38 -4.04 24.73
C GLY A 373 22.46 -4.13 23.20
N ASN A 374 21.33 -4.09 22.48
CA ASN A 374 21.32 -4.12 21.03
C ASN A 374 21.75 -2.77 20.44
N THR A 375 22.64 -2.81 19.45
CA THR A 375 23.03 -1.62 18.69
C THR A 375 21.94 -1.25 17.68
N LEU A 376 21.68 0.05 17.51
CA LEU A 376 20.94 0.56 16.36
C LEU A 376 21.82 0.41 15.12
N GLY A 377 21.66 -0.73 14.45
CA GLY A 377 22.41 -1.07 13.24
C GLY A 377 22.26 0.01 12.18
N GLY A 378 23.39 0.43 11.61
CA GLY A 378 23.39 1.47 10.58
C GLY A 378 23.50 2.90 11.10
N MET A 379 23.58 3.13 12.42
CA MET A 379 23.62 4.48 12.99
C MET A 379 24.76 4.65 14.01
N VAL A 380 25.45 5.79 13.92
CA VAL A 380 26.48 6.20 14.89
C VAL A 380 26.18 7.61 15.38
N SER A 381 26.52 7.90 16.63
CA SER A 381 26.45 9.25 17.19
C SER A 381 27.86 9.81 17.30
N CYS A 382 28.05 11.07 16.90
CA CYS A 382 29.23 11.83 17.31
C CYS A 382 29.17 12.08 18.82
N ARG A 383 30.28 11.84 19.53
CA ARG A 383 30.39 12.10 20.98
C ARG A 383 30.51 13.60 21.31
N GLN A 384 30.94 14.42 20.36
CA GLN A 384 31.17 15.85 20.58
C GLN A 384 29.90 16.68 20.37
N CYS A 385 29.14 16.43 19.30
CA CYS A 385 27.93 17.21 18.99
C CYS A 385 26.61 16.42 19.08
N LEU A 386 26.65 15.12 19.40
CA LEU A 386 25.49 14.22 19.41
C LEU A 386 24.74 14.11 18.06
N GLN A 387 25.36 14.57 16.96
CA GLN A 387 24.81 14.37 15.62
C GLN A 387 24.82 12.88 15.25
N ILE A 388 23.68 12.42 14.73
CA ILE A 388 23.49 11.03 14.30
C ILE A 388 23.77 10.94 12.81
N LEU A 389 24.61 9.98 12.44
CA LEU A 389 25.03 9.72 11.07
C LEU A 389 24.69 8.27 10.71
N ILE A 390 24.39 8.05 9.44
CA ILE A 390 24.18 6.70 8.90
C ILE A 390 25.56 6.10 8.62
N TYR A 391 25.79 4.87 9.07
CA TYR A 391 27.03 4.14 8.88
C TYR A 391 26.73 2.73 8.37
N ASP A 392 27.00 2.48 7.09
CA ASP A 392 26.70 1.21 6.42
C ASP A 392 27.74 0.09 6.70
N GLY A 393 28.78 0.39 7.50
CA GLY A 393 29.84 -0.55 7.84
C GLY A 393 31.02 -0.57 6.86
N ILE A 394 30.89 0.06 5.69
CA ILE A 394 31.85 -0.04 4.58
C ILE A 394 32.39 1.34 4.20
N ASN A 395 31.54 2.37 4.22
CA ASN A 395 31.87 3.70 3.77
C ASN A 395 32.02 4.67 4.95
N ASP A 396 33.25 5.09 5.21
CA ASP A 396 33.59 6.05 6.27
C ASP A 396 33.56 7.52 5.79
N GLU A 397 33.18 7.80 4.53
CA GLU A 397 33.38 9.13 3.94
C GLU A 397 32.56 10.22 4.65
N GLU A 398 31.30 9.96 4.98
CA GLU A 398 30.46 10.92 5.72
C GLU A 398 31.00 11.16 7.14
N LEU A 399 31.50 10.11 7.80
CA LEU A 399 32.12 10.22 9.13
C LEU A 399 33.42 11.02 9.05
N LYS A 400 34.23 10.84 8.00
CA LYS A 400 35.46 11.62 7.79
C LYS A 400 35.14 13.08 7.50
N GLN A 401 34.15 13.37 6.66
CA GLN A 401 33.72 14.74 6.37
C GLN A 401 33.19 15.44 7.62
N HIS A 402 32.36 14.77 8.41
CA HIS A 402 31.88 15.31 9.67
C HIS A 402 33.02 15.51 10.68
N ALA A 403 33.98 14.58 10.80
CA ALA A 403 35.13 14.72 11.69
C ALA A 403 36.03 15.89 11.29
N LYS A 404 36.23 16.13 9.99
CA LYS A 404 36.97 17.30 9.48
C LYS A 404 36.36 18.63 9.92
N ARG A 405 35.02 18.73 9.96
CA ARG A 405 34.32 19.94 10.43
C ARG A 405 34.61 20.23 11.90
N HIS A 406 34.72 19.19 12.73
CA HIS A 406 35.10 19.33 14.13
C HIS A 406 36.55 19.75 14.31
N THR A 407 37.48 19.16 13.56
CA THR A 407 38.90 19.56 13.62
C THR A 407 39.10 21.00 13.16
N SER A 408 38.43 21.44 12.09
CA SER A 408 38.53 22.82 11.61
C SER A 408 37.95 23.83 12.61
N SER A 409 36.85 23.48 13.28
CA SER A 409 36.24 24.35 14.30
C SER A 409 37.14 24.49 15.55
N GLN A 410 37.79 23.40 15.97
CA GLN A 410 38.74 23.43 17.09
C GLN A 410 40.01 24.23 16.78
N THR A 411 40.56 24.11 15.56
CA THR A 411 41.73 24.91 15.15
C THR A 411 41.41 26.40 15.09
N GLN A 412 40.21 26.78 14.61
CA GLN A 412 39.78 28.17 14.62
C GLN A 412 39.64 28.72 16.05
N GLN A 413 39.10 27.94 16.99
CA GLN A 413 39.00 28.35 18.40
C GLN A 413 40.38 28.51 19.05
N GLN A 414 41.34 27.63 18.76
CA GLN A 414 42.71 27.75 19.29
C GLN A 414 43.47 28.96 18.73
N GLN A 415 43.24 29.34 17.47
CA GLN A 415 43.85 30.54 16.90
C GLN A 415 43.30 31.82 17.53
N VAL A 416 42.01 31.83 17.91
CA VAL A 416 41.41 32.96 18.64
C VAL A 416 42.00 33.08 20.04
N THR A 417 42.17 31.97 20.77
CA THR A 417 42.74 32.03 22.13
C THR A 417 44.19 32.47 22.16
N VAL A 418 45.00 32.05 21.17
CA VAL A 418 46.41 32.52 21.07
C VAL A 418 46.45 34.01 20.73
N ALA A 419 45.59 34.48 19.81
CA ALA A 419 45.49 35.91 19.51
C ALA A 419 45.01 36.73 20.72
N GLU A 420 44.09 36.21 21.54
CA GLU A 420 43.66 36.87 22.78
C GLU A 420 44.74 36.90 23.86
N GLU A 421 45.60 35.87 23.95
CA GLU A 421 46.76 35.86 24.84
C GLU A 421 47.86 36.81 24.37
N ASP A 422 48.12 36.89 23.06
CA ASP A 422 49.06 37.86 22.48
C ASP A 422 48.62 39.31 22.72
N ILE A 423 47.31 39.59 22.57
CA ILE A 423 46.73 40.91 22.90
C ILE A 423 46.92 41.25 24.39
N LYS A 424 46.71 40.27 25.30
CA LYS A 424 46.94 40.50 26.73
C LYS A 424 48.41 40.74 27.07
N ILE A 425 49.34 40.08 26.38
CA ILE A 425 50.79 40.31 26.56
C ILE A 425 51.15 41.73 26.10
N GLU A 426 50.62 42.19 24.96
CA GLU A 426 50.82 43.57 24.50
C GLU A 426 50.21 44.61 25.45
N GLU A 427 49.01 44.38 25.98
CA GLU A 427 48.40 45.27 26.99
C GLU A 427 49.22 45.34 28.28
N THR A 428 49.82 44.22 28.71
CA THR A 428 50.66 44.18 29.91
C THR A 428 51.99 44.92 29.68
N GLN A 429 52.60 44.79 28.49
CA GLN A 429 53.80 45.54 28.11
C GLN A 429 53.53 47.04 27.93
N LEU A 430 52.34 47.42 27.46
CA LEU A 430 51.93 48.83 27.38
C LEU A 430 51.71 49.44 28.78
N ALA A 431 51.17 48.65 29.72
CA ALA A 431 50.99 49.06 31.10
C ALA A 431 52.34 49.28 31.83
N GLU A 432 53.32 48.39 31.64
CA GLU A 432 54.67 48.54 32.21
C GLU A 432 55.42 49.75 31.62
N ASN A 433 55.27 50.04 30.32
CA ASN A 433 55.86 51.24 29.71
C ASN A 433 55.16 52.54 30.14
N ASN A 434 53.85 52.52 30.40
CA ASN A 434 53.14 53.68 30.96
C ASN A 434 53.45 53.92 32.44
N GLN A 435 53.88 52.90 33.19
CA GLN A 435 54.30 53.05 34.59
C GLN A 435 55.65 53.77 34.74
N LEU A 436 56.47 53.82 33.68
CA LEU A 436 57.69 54.64 33.65
C LEU A 436 57.44 56.12 33.34
N HIS A 437 56.23 56.50 32.89
CA HIS A 437 55.90 57.87 32.49
C HIS A 437 54.98 58.63 33.47
N SER A 438 54.62 58.05 34.61
CA SER A 438 53.78 58.71 35.63
C SER A 438 54.52 59.06 36.95
N ILE A 439 55.86 59.10 36.93
CA ILE A 439 56.60 59.84 37.97
C ILE A 439 56.54 61.32 37.58
N ILE A 440 55.97 62.14 38.46
CA ILE A 440 55.70 63.59 38.37
C ILE A 440 54.22 63.90 38.02
N ILE A 441 53.34 63.83 39.02
CA ILE A 441 52.71 64.99 39.68
C ILE A 441 52.02 64.47 40.96
N ARG A 442 52.35 65.11 42.09
CA ARG A 442 51.68 65.00 43.39
C ARG A 442 50.36 65.77 43.32
N GLU A 443 49.31 65.30 44.00
CA GLU A 443 48.73 65.98 45.18
C GLU A 443 47.45 65.26 45.68
N GLU A 444 47.18 65.51 46.96
CA GLU A 444 46.31 64.84 47.90
C GLU A 444 44.82 65.00 47.62
N ILE A 445 44.02 63.92 47.69
CA ILE A 445 42.62 63.98 48.17
C ILE A 445 42.29 62.66 48.92
N ASN A 446 42.09 62.75 50.23
CA ASN A 446 41.40 61.76 51.08
C ASN A 446 39.91 61.77 50.78
N PHE A 447 39.21 60.63 50.80
CA PHE A 447 37.84 60.53 51.37
C PHE A 447 37.38 59.07 51.60
N GLU A 448 37.01 58.82 52.86
CA GLU A 448 35.97 57.96 53.46
C GLU A 448 35.74 56.48 53.06
N GLU A 449 35.82 55.64 54.10
CA GLU A 449 35.39 54.25 54.18
C GLU A 449 33.85 54.09 54.09
N ALA A 450 33.40 53.01 53.45
CA ALA A 450 32.04 52.48 53.58
C ALA A 450 32.06 50.97 53.93
N PRO A 451 31.16 50.47 54.81
CA PRO A 451 31.25 49.14 55.44
C PRO A 451 30.49 48.04 54.68
N PRO A 452 30.71 46.74 55.02
CA PRO A 452 30.02 45.63 54.38
C PRO A 452 28.69 45.28 55.08
N PHE A 453 27.68 44.95 54.26
CA PHE A 453 26.40 44.31 54.61
C PHE A 453 26.10 43.32 53.48
N ALA A 454 25.40 42.19 53.62
CA ALA A 454 25.07 41.28 54.70
C ALA A 454 24.48 40.02 54.01
N GLN A 455 24.63 38.84 54.60
CA GLN A 455 24.00 37.61 54.14
C GLN A 455 22.51 37.60 54.51
N GLN A 456 21.66 37.10 53.61
CA GLN A 456 20.32 36.61 53.97
C GLN A 456 20.06 35.23 53.39
N GLN A 457 19.61 34.35 54.29
CA GLN A 457 19.09 33.01 54.08
C GLN A 457 17.67 33.08 53.47
N TYR A 458 17.28 32.06 52.71
CA TYR A 458 15.88 31.73 52.47
C TYR A 458 15.61 30.25 52.73
N SER A 459 14.46 30.04 53.37
CA SER A 459 13.94 28.84 54.03
C SER A 459 13.24 27.85 53.10
N GLU A 460 13.33 26.58 53.48
CA GLU A 460 12.51 25.47 53.01
C GLU A 460 11.07 25.58 53.54
N ASN A 461 10.08 25.23 52.70
CA ASN A 461 8.72 24.95 53.13
C ASN A 461 8.30 23.58 52.56
N SER A 462 8.06 22.65 53.47
CA SER A 462 7.40 21.37 53.28
C SER A 462 5.88 21.54 53.17
N VAL A 463 5.24 20.74 52.32
CA VAL A 463 3.78 20.56 52.31
C VAL A 463 3.53 19.05 52.36
N GLU A 464 2.79 18.64 53.39
CA GLU A 464 2.38 17.27 53.67
C GLU A 464 0.83 17.23 53.74
N PHE A 465 0.26 16.04 53.51
CA PHE A 465 -1.13 15.59 53.70
C PHE A 465 -2.22 15.92 52.64
N MET A 466 -2.76 14.88 51.98
CA MET A 466 -3.91 14.09 52.47
C MET A 466 -4.17 12.84 51.60
N GLN A 467 -4.35 11.68 52.26
CA GLN A 467 -4.88 10.42 51.71
C GLN A 467 -6.29 10.18 52.28
N SER A 468 -7.22 9.68 51.45
CA SER A 468 -8.49 8.94 51.72
C SER A 468 -9.38 9.09 50.48
N ASN A 469 -10.20 8.14 50.00
CA ASN A 469 -10.72 6.89 50.52
C ASN A 469 -11.08 5.94 49.36
N ASP A 470 -11.09 4.65 49.70
CA ASP A 470 -11.67 3.53 48.96
C ASP A 470 -13.18 3.71 48.66
N TYR A 471 -13.63 3.23 47.50
CA TYR A 471 -15.04 2.99 47.22
C TYR A 471 -15.20 1.55 46.72
N VAL A 472 -15.85 0.73 47.54
CA VAL A 472 -16.20 -0.68 47.29
C VAL A 472 -17.66 -0.77 46.85
N GLU A 473 -17.86 -1.70 45.90
CA GLU A 473 -19.05 -2.33 45.35
C GLU A 473 -20.40 -2.17 46.08
N GLN A 474 -21.45 -1.92 45.30
CA GLN A 474 -22.77 -2.50 45.54
C GLN A 474 -23.34 -3.09 44.25
N PHE A 475 -23.54 -4.41 44.29
CA PHE A 475 -24.40 -5.18 43.41
C PHE A 475 -25.87 -4.85 43.70
N VAL A 476 -26.68 -4.69 42.65
CA VAL A 476 -28.13 -4.95 42.72
C VAL A 476 -28.51 -5.82 41.53
N ASP A 477 -28.93 -7.02 41.87
CA ASP A 477 -29.55 -8.01 40.99
C ASP A 477 -31.04 -7.93 41.31
N GLU A 478 -31.88 -7.59 40.33
CA GLU A 478 -33.33 -7.78 40.46
C GLU A 478 -33.95 -8.17 39.12
N THR A 479 -34.61 -9.30 39.17
CA THR A 479 -35.24 -10.05 38.10
C THR A 479 -36.71 -9.69 37.97
N GLN A 480 -37.21 -9.76 36.74
CA GLN A 480 -38.59 -10.10 36.34
C GLN A 480 -39.77 -9.41 37.03
N VAL A 481 -40.46 -8.53 36.29
CA VAL A 481 -41.94 -8.48 36.29
C VAL A 481 -42.43 -8.35 34.85
N LYS A 482 -43.44 -9.17 34.56
CA LYS A 482 -44.19 -9.33 33.31
C LYS A 482 -45.38 -8.36 33.25
N ASP A 483 -45.76 -8.11 32.00
CA ASP A 483 -47.12 -7.89 31.47
C ASP A 483 -47.88 -6.57 31.71
N GLU A 484 -48.53 -6.19 30.60
CA GLU A 484 -49.67 -5.28 30.43
C GLU A 484 -49.43 -3.78 30.66
N TYR A 485 -49.53 -2.98 29.59
CA TYR A 485 -50.58 -1.96 29.49
C TYR A 485 -50.70 -1.43 28.05
N SER A 486 -51.94 -1.39 27.61
CA SER A 486 -52.46 -0.95 26.32
C SER A 486 -52.51 0.58 26.17
N PHE A 487 -52.38 1.05 24.92
CA PHE A 487 -53.09 2.18 24.26
C PHE A 487 -53.33 3.48 25.05
N VAL A 488 -52.81 4.61 24.53
CA VAL A 488 -53.57 5.74 23.94
C VAL A 488 -52.61 6.87 23.51
N ASP A 489 -52.81 7.30 22.27
CA ASP A 489 -52.53 8.59 21.60
C ASP A 489 -51.47 9.56 22.11
N SER A 490 -50.58 9.92 21.18
CA SER A 490 -50.24 11.34 20.99
C SER A 490 -49.86 11.62 19.52
N ASN A 491 -50.81 12.26 18.84
CA ASN A 491 -50.58 13.16 17.70
C ASN A 491 -49.40 14.11 17.97
N TYR A 492 -48.57 14.40 16.97
CA TYR A 492 -48.22 15.78 16.55
C TYR A 492 -47.22 15.81 15.37
N ASN A 493 -47.60 16.60 14.36
CA ASN A 493 -46.82 17.32 13.32
C ASN A 493 -46.10 16.56 12.19
N GLN A 494 -46.64 16.61 10.96
CA GLN A 494 -46.61 17.73 9.98
C GLN A 494 -45.27 17.83 9.24
N TYR A 495 -45.25 17.27 8.02
CA TYR A 495 -44.28 17.60 6.97
C TYR A 495 -44.99 18.39 5.87
N PRO A 496 -44.39 19.46 5.31
CA PRO A 496 -44.98 20.20 4.21
C PRO A 496 -44.84 19.44 2.88
N VAL A 497 -45.96 19.39 2.16
CA VAL A 497 -46.09 18.93 0.77
C VAL A 497 -45.42 19.95 -0.14
N PHE A 498 -44.41 19.51 -0.91
CA PHE A 498 -43.91 20.29 -2.04
C PHE A 498 -44.74 19.96 -3.28
N ILE A 499 -45.38 21.00 -3.81
CA ILE A 499 -46.03 21.04 -5.11
C ILE A 499 -44.93 20.96 -6.17
N ILE A 500 -44.98 19.95 -7.04
CA ILE A 500 -44.18 19.91 -8.27
C ILE A 500 -45.16 20.26 -9.39
N GLU A 501 -44.93 21.42 -10.00
CA GLU A 501 -45.61 21.86 -11.22
C GLU A 501 -45.30 20.91 -12.37
N GLU A 502 -46.37 20.48 -13.03
CA GLU A 502 -46.38 19.71 -14.27
C GLU A 502 -45.80 20.58 -15.40
N LEU A 503 -44.74 20.10 -16.04
CA LEU A 503 -44.26 20.62 -17.32
C LEU A 503 -44.45 19.54 -18.38
N GLU A 504 -45.16 19.98 -19.41
CA GLU A 504 -45.76 19.21 -20.49
C GLU A 504 -44.74 18.44 -21.34
N ASP A 505 -45.14 17.23 -21.75
CA ASP A 505 -44.50 16.38 -22.74
C ASP A 505 -44.39 17.05 -24.12
N PRO A 506 -43.39 16.65 -24.91
CA PRO A 506 -43.67 16.31 -26.29
C PRO A 506 -43.30 14.86 -26.59
N THR A 507 -44.31 14.17 -27.12
CA THR A 507 -44.29 12.88 -27.81
C THR A 507 -43.11 12.70 -28.74
N ASP A 508 -42.40 11.58 -28.62
CA ASP A 508 -41.67 11.01 -29.75
C ASP A 508 -41.66 9.48 -29.71
N ASP A 509 -42.17 8.92 -30.81
CA ASP A 509 -42.36 7.51 -31.10
C ASP A 509 -41.04 6.73 -31.13
N TYR A 510 -40.92 5.70 -30.30
CA TYR A 510 -39.99 4.60 -30.58
C TYR A 510 -40.61 3.25 -30.23
N VAL A 511 -41.17 2.62 -31.26
CA VAL A 511 -41.56 1.22 -31.33
C VAL A 511 -40.36 0.33 -30.98
N LYS A 512 -40.46 -0.43 -29.89
CA LYS A 512 -39.59 -1.58 -29.61
C LYS A 512 -40.38 -2.85 -29.78
N GLN A 513 -39.95 -3.67 -30.74
CA GLN A 513 -40.33 -5.07 -30.89
C GLN A 513 -39.87 -5.85 -29.66
N GLU A 514 -40.80 -6.50 -28.99
CA GLU A 514 -40.55 -7.56 -28.02
C GLU A 514 -40.53 -8.89 -28.77
N ASP A 515 -39.39 -9.58 -28.77
CA ASP A 515 -39.26 -10.95 -29.24
C ASP A 515 -39.75 -11.90 -28.13
N GLU A 516 -40.92 -12.50 -28.36
CA GLU A 516 -41.46 -13.63 -27.61
C GLU A 516 -40.59 -14.88 -27.82
N CYS A 517 -40.02 -15.41 -26.74
CA CYS A 517 -39.59 -16.82 -26.69
C CYS A 517 -40.72 -17.64 -26.06
N GLN A 518 -41.68 -18.07 -26.88
CA GLN A 518 -42.64 -19.10 -26.49
C GLN A 518 -42.06 -20.51 -26.65
N GLU A 519 -42.38 -21.32 -25.65
CA GLU A 519 -41.97 -22.69 -25.42
C GLU A 519 -42.48 -23.66 -26.49
N LEU A 520 -41.59 -24.55 -26.95
CA LEU A 520 -41.96 -25.78 -27.64
C LEU A 520 -42.00 -26.94 -26.64
N LEU A 521 -43.18 -27.25 -26.15
CA LEU A 521 -43.54 -28.56 -25.61
C LEU A 521 -44.71 -29.05 -26.46
N TYR A 522 -44.49 -30.04 -27.32
CA TYR A 522 -45.45 -31.11 -27.66
C TYR A 522 -44.84 -31.97 -28.79
N TYR A 523 -44.37 -33.16 -28.42
CA TYR A 523 -44.38 -34.32 -29.31
C TYR A 523 -45.13 -35.43 -28.56
N GLN A 524 -46.37 -35.67 -29.00
CA GLN A 524 -47.03 -36.96 -28.95
C GLN A 524 -47.59 -37.21 -30.34
N ASN A 525 -47.23 -38.38 -30.89
CA ASN A 525 -47.52 -39.00 -32.19
C ASN A 525 -46.39 -38.94 -33.21
#